data_AF-A0A927CEW6-F1
#
_entry.id   AF-A0A927CEW6-F1
#
_cell.length_a   1.000
_cell.length_b   1.000
_cell.length_c   1.000
_cell.angle_alpha   90.00
_cell.angle_beta   90.00
_cell.angle_gamma   90.00
#
_symmetry.space_group_name_H-M   'P 1'
#
loop_
_entity.id
_entity.type
_entity.pdbx_description
1 polymer ?
#
loop_
_entity_poly.entity_id
_entity_poly.type
_entity_poly.pdbx_seq_one_letter_code
_entity_poly.pdbx_strand_id
1 'polypeptide(L)'
;MKRSWLITDMLRVCPQSGQTLETEEELRNQPIFVDRPFRSVSPRNAYVSFQIILDMTADGPEEIDILPELLRGEGDAGISAEEYSLYVQWYHLIGKRYYPDGLVPWGQGKTAGSPLASVSRLNAVSHQQYAGIWMDLFVPADTTPGEYSGTITIRRGASADRHEWQLTVLKAIVPDESTITASLNNYADSISWKFAHLERRAERYRDGSYFAVEKQFYRMSHEHRTVFHNLPYSHDGRIPESFAPVLEGAGKSLRVKDWSLFDEHFSAYLDGSAFKGTKRGEIPIPHMYLPQNFHWPADYIKFGLKGYATEFSNVFREFYEHFTERGWLSTRFELFFNHKKRYKLFPYDGDETRFIWDEKINDIFYGFASDVLERKDGARFIFRTDSSWNYGLHYGKYADVIRHWVVNRNIMKWYPEGQSYLQSRGCLFWYYLGAQPIDHNLLGSAIAPLASVAQGLNGFVLWNNVDWGSDWHRTPASNGKTAVFYPGDRLFDIPGPIPTIRLKVLRNAMQVSECMEKWIRDHGEPSRNEMTRLVGSILDGDSTFDWPEPPAFIDRPPYEWTNELLSEASPSALHIGRSPLLFEQLKHRLWRIIEGEARECLILTS
;
A
#
# COMPACT_ATOMS: atom_id res chain seq x y z
N MET A 1 38.91 -10.82 -8.01
CA MET A 1 37.98 -11.29 -6.96
C MET A 1 36.63 -10.68 -7.27
N LYS A 2 35.53 -11.43 -7.19
CA LYS A 2 34.18 -10.92 -7.50
C LYS A 2 33.82 -9.82 -6.50
N ARG A 3 33.31 -8.67 -6.97
CA ARG A 3 33.00 -7.49 -6.13
C ARG A 3 31.53 -7.10 -6.18
N SER A 4 30.70 -8.02 -6.62
CA SER A 4 29.27 -7.84 -6.72
C SER A 4 28.54 -9.17 -6.64
N TRP A 5 27.29 -9.15 -6.17
CA TRP A 5 26.45 -10.34 -5.97
C TRP A 5 24.99 -10.03 -6.25
N LEU A 6 24.27 -10.98 -6.86
CA LEU A 6 22.82 -10.95 -6.96
C LEU A 6 22.22 -11.70 -5.77
N ILE A 7 21.26 -11.07 -5.09
CA ILE A 7 20.53 -11.68 -3.96
C ILE A 7 19.03 -11.46 -4.13
N THR A 8 18.22 -12.27 -3.44
CA THR A 8 16.76 -12.12 -3.39
C THR A 8 16.35 -10.75 -2.84
N ASP A 9 15.17 -10.27 -3.24
CA ASP A 9 14.48 -9.11 -2.70
C ASP A 9 14.09 -9.24 -1.22
N MET A 10 14.06 -10.47 -0.67
CA MET A 10 13.59 -10.76 0.69
C MET A 10 14.67 -10.67 1.78
N LEU A 11 15.94 -10.46 1.44
CA LEU A 11 17.03 -10.31 2.42
C LEU A 11 17.67 -8.93 2.33
N ARG A 12 17.92 -8.28 3.45
CA ARG A 12 18.63 -6.99 3.48
C ARG A 12 20.04 -7.15 4.02
N VAL A 13 20.95 -6.34 3.47
CA VAL A 13 22.37 -6.40 3.81
C VAL A 13 22.80 -5.16 4.58
N CYS A 14 23.56 -5.37 5.65
CA CYS A 14 24.18 -4.32 6.43
C CYS A 14 25.24 -3.60 5.57
N PRO A 15 25.14 -2.27 5.37
CA PRO A 15 26.07 -1.54 4.52
C PRO A 15 27.49 -1.49 5.07
N GLN A 16 27.69 -1.80 6.35
CA GLN A 16 28.98 -1.71 7.04
C GLN A 16 29.74 -3.04 7.07
N SER A 17 29.03 -4.17 7.11
CA SER A 17 29.64 -5.50 7.31
C SER A 17 29.39 -6.49 6.19
N GLY A 18 28.40 -6.24 5.30
CA GLY A 18 27.98 -7.21 4.28
C GLY A 18 27.18 -8.39 4.82
N GLN A 19 26.92 -8.42 6.14
CA GLN A 19 26.09 -9.45 6.78
C GLN A 19 24.60 -9.13 6.64
N THR A 20 23.76 -10.14 6.86
CA THR A 20 22.30 -10.00 6.78
C THR A 20 21.82 -9.16 7.96
N LEU A 21 20.81 -8.33 7.72
CA LEU A 21 20.11 -7.59 8.76
C LEU A 21 18.98 -8.40 9.40
N GLU A 22 18.60 -9.53 8.78
CA GLU A 22 17.55 -10.38 9.28
C GLU A 22 17.99 -11.08 10.58
N THR A 23 17.05 -11.24 11.51
CA THR A 23 17.36 -11.61 12.90
C THR A 23 17.13 -13.07 13.22
N GLU A 24 16.51 -13.80 12.30
CA GLU A 24 16.17 -15.21 12.40
C GLU A 24 17.44 -16.06 12.45
N GLU A 25 17.49 -17.01 13.39
CA GLU A 25 18.70 -17.77 13.72
C GLU A 25 19.30 -18.49 12.51
N GLU A 26 18.44 -19.08 11.67
CA GLU A 26 18.86 -19.78 10.46
C GLU A 26 19.59 -18.88 9.45
N LEU A 27 19.34 -17.56 9.46
CA LEU A 27 19.92 -16.62 8.49
C LEU A 27 21.24 -16.00 8.97
N ARG A 28 21.45 -15.87 10.29
CA ARG A 28 22.61 -15.14 10.84
C ARG A 28 23.96 -15.71 10.42
N ASN A 29 24.00 -17.02 10.16
CA ASN A 29 25.22 -17.75 9.81
C ASN A 29 25.24 -18.21 8.34
N GLN A 30 24.21 -17.90 7.55
CA GLN A 30 24.16 -18.32 6.16
C GLN A 30 24.97 -17.38 5.26
N PRO A 31 25.75 -17.93 4.31
CA PRO A 31 26.39 -17.11 3.27
C PRO A 31 25.32 -16.43 2.41
N ILE A 32 25.29 -15.10 2.42
CA ILE A 32 24.36 -14.31 1.59
C ILE A 32 24.92 -14.16 0.18
N PHE A 33 26.24 -14.06 0.09
CA PHE A 33 26.98 -13.90 -1.15
C PHE A 33 27.35 -15.26 -1.70
N VAL A 34 26.52 -15.75 -2.60
CA VAL A 34 26.70 -17.03 -3.29
C VAL A 34 27.01 -16.79 -4.77
N ASP A 35 27.96 -17.54 -5.31
CA ASP A 35 28.34 -17.47 -6.71
C ASP A 35 27.61 -18.53 -7.52
N ARG A 36 26.31 -18.30 -7.72
CA ARG A 36 25.44 -19.18 -8.53
C ARG A 36 24.59 -18.33 -9.48
N PRO A 37 24.20 -18.87 -10.65
CA PRO A 37 23.24 -18.20 -11.52
C PRO A 37 21.98 -17.80 -10.73
N PHE A 38 21.56 -16.55 -10.89
CA PHE A 38 20.32 -16.10 -10.26
C PHE A 38 19.14 -16.69 -11.02
N ARG A 39 18.17 -17.27 -10.30
CA ARG A 39 16.99 -17.91 -10.89
C ARG A 39 15.74 -17.30 -10.29
N SER A 40 14.80 -16.94 -11.14
CA SER A 40 13.49 -16.42 -10.72
C SER A 40 12.37 -16.99 -11.58
N VAL A 41 11.15 -16.91 -11.06
CA VAL A 41 9.93 -17.36 -11.74
C VAL A 41 8.91 -16.23 -11.63
N SER A 42 8.23 -15.90 -12.73
CA SER A 42 7.27 -14.81 -12.75
C SER A 42 6.05 -15.14 -13.60
N PRO A 43 4.83 -14.78 -13.14
CA PRO A 43 3.72 -14.59 -14.05
C PRO A 43 4.00 -13.44 -15.02
N ARG A 44 3.21 -13.38 -16.09
CA ARG A 44 3.16 -12.25 -17.02
C ARG A 44 2.39 -11.09 -16.38
N ASN A 45 2.61 -9.88 -16.89
CA ASN A 45 2.06 -8.64 -16.35
C ASN A 45 2.47 -8.37 -14.88
N ALA A 46 3.73 -8.64 -14.57
CA ALA A 46 4.24 -8.63 -13.19
C ALA A 46 5.66 -8.10 -13.11
N TYR A 47 5.99 -7.50 -11.97
CA TYR A 47 7.36 -7.19 -11.61
C TYR A 47 8.05 -8.37 -10.93
N VAL A 48 9.29 -8.61 -11.32
CA VAL A 48 10.27 -9.44 -10.62
C VAL A 48 11.27 -8.52 -9.95
N SER A 49 11.49 -8.68 -8.64
CA SER A 49 12.46 -7.88 -7.89
C SER A 49 13.61 -8.73 -7.39
N PHE A 50 14.79 -8.12 -7.32
CA PHE A 50 15.97 -8.66 -6.66
C PHE A 50 16.95 -7.53 -6.38
N GLN A 51 18.09 -7.87 -5.77
CA GLN A 51 19.08 -6.88 -5.39
C GLN A 51 20.46 -7.22 -5.95
N ILE A 52 21.20 -6.17 -6.28
CA ILE A 52 22.63 -6.23 -6.57
C ILE A 52 23.34 -5.63 -5.37
N ILE A 53 24.22 -6.40 -4.74
CA ILE A 53 25.08 -5.92 -3.65
C ILE A 53 26.47 -5.67 -4.22
N LEU A 54 26.98 -4.47 -3.99
CA LEU A 54 28.27 -4.00 -4.45
C LEU A 54 29.22 -3.88 -3.27
N ASP A 55 30.42 -4.46 -3.42
CA ASP A 55 31.55 -4.16 -2.54
C ASP A 55 32.12 -2.77 -2.89
N MET A 56 32.19 -1.89 -1.91
CA MET A 56 32.62 -0.50 -2.00
C MET A 56 33.96 -0.25 -1.29
N THR A 57 34.68 -1.29 -0.88
CA THR A 57 35.91 -1.20 -0.07
C THR A 57 37.16 -0.71 -0.80
N ALA A 58 37.12 -0.54 -2.12
CA ALA A 58 38.28 -0.03 -2.86
C ALA A 58 38.37 1.50 -2.76
N ASP A 59 39.60 2.01 -2.75
CA ASP A 59 39.88 3.43 -2.66
C ASP A 59 39.49 4.18 -3.94
N GLY A 60 38.57 5.15 -3.82
CA GLY A 60 38.27 6.15 -4.85
C GLY A 60 36.83 6.15 -5.39
N PRO A 61 36.40 7.21 -6.09
CA PRO A 61 35.14 7.20 -6.84
C PRO A 61 35.27 6.25 -8.04
N GLU A 62 34.79 5.02 -7.86
CA GLU A 62 34.64 4.10 -8.99
C GLU A 62 33.43 4.53 -9.83
N GLU A 63 33.65 4.71 -11.13
CA GLU A 63 32.56 4.65 -12.11
C GLU A 63 32.03 3.23 -12.13
N ILE A 64 30.86 3.05 -11.50
CA ILE A 64 30.12 1.79 -11.49
C ILE A 64 28.90 1.96 -12.39
N ASP A 65 28.87 1.20 -13.47
CA ASP A 65 27.72 1.08 -14.36
C ASP A 65 27.09 -0.31 -14.22
N ILE A 66 25.77 -0.37 -14.20
CA ILE A 66 25.01 -1.62 -14.22
C ILE A 66 24.28 -1.70 -15.56
N LEU A 67 24.59 -2.74 -16.31
CA LEU A 67 24.15 -2.93 -17.68
C LEU A 67 23.42 -4.27 -17.77
N PRO A 68 22.10 -4.29 -17.49
CA PRO A 68 21.30 -5.47 -17.76
C PRO A 68 21.09 -5.60 -19.28
N GLU A 69 21.23 -6.83 -19.79
CA GLU A 69 20.98 -7.15 -21.18
C GLU A 69 19.52 -7.56 -21.43
N LEU A 70 19.13 -7.61 -22.71
CA LEU A 70 17.90 -8.27 -23.17
C LEU A 70 17.88 -9.72 -22.64
N LEU A 71 16.79 -10.10 -21.99
CA LEU A 71 16.53 -11.51 -21.70
C LEU A 71 16.06 -12.20 -22.97
N ARG A 72 16.72 -13.29 -23.36
CA ARG A 72 16.42 -14.07 -24.57
C ARG A 72 15.68 -15.35 -24.19
N GLY A 73 14.53 -15.57 -24.83
CA GLY A 73 13.77 -16.80 -24.76
C GLY A 73 13.97 -17.67 -25.99
N GLU A 74 13.11 -18.68 -26.17
CA GLU A 74 13.12 -19.51 -27.38
C GLU A 74 12.76 -18.71 -28.65
N GLY A 75 13.45 -19.01 -29.76
CA GLY A 75 13.25 -18.31 -31.04
C GLY A 75 13.62 -16.82 -30.95
N ASP A 76 12.70 -15.96 -31.40
CA ASP A 76 12.86 -14.50 -31.38
C ASP A 76 12.25 -13.84 -30.12
N ALA A 77 11.79 -14.62 -29.14
CA ALA A 77 11.21 -14.08 -27.92
C ALA A 77 12.26 -13.38 -27.07
N GLY A 78 11.92 -12.21 -26.50
CA GLY A 78 12.80 -11.51 -25.59
C GLY A 78 12.11 -10.44 -24.76
N ILE A 79 12.68 -10.12 -23.59
CA ILE A 79 12.22 -9.05 -22.70
C ILE A 79 13.27 -7.93 -22.70
N SER A 80 12.86 -6.77 -23.23
CA SER A 80 13.74 -5.62 -23.45
C SER A 80 14.49 -5.18 -22.19
N ALA A 81 15.72 -4.69 -22.38
CA ALA A 81 16.48 -4.05 -21.31
C ALA A 81 15.85 -2.73 -20.81
N GLU A 82 14.89 -2.17 -21.54
CA GLU A 82 14.12 -0.99 -21.10
C GLU A 82 13.09 -1.33 -20.00
N GLU A 83 12.80 -2.61 -19.80
CA GLU A 83 11.88 -3.07 -18.74
C GLU A 83 12.55 -3.12 -17.35
N TYR A 84 13.85 -2.85 -17.26
CA TYR A 84 14.55 -2.72 -15.99
C TYR A 84 14.35 -1.35 -15.35
N SER A 85 14.14 -1.36 -14.04
CA SER A 85 14.21 -0.16 -13.21
C SER A 85 15.21 -0.39 -12.07
N LEU A 86 16.18 0.52 -11.95
CA LEU A 86 17.25 0.43 -10.96
C LEU A 86 17.10 1.53 -9.92
N TYR A 87 17.27 1.16 -8.66
CA TYR A 87 17.19 2.08 -7.54
C TYR A 87 18.38 1.89 -6.60
N VAL A 88 19.04 2.98 -6.24
CA VAL A 88 20.06 2.98 -5.20
C VAL A 88 19.36 2.91 -3.84
N GLN A 89 19.74 1.94 -3.01
CA GLN A 89 19.16 1.81 -1.67
C GLN A 89 19.66 2.95 -0.77
N TRP A 90 18.70 3.59 -0.11
CA TRP A 90 18.92 4.58 0.92
C TRP A 90 18.67 3.96 2.30
N TYR A 91 19.68 4.10 3.15
CA TYR A 91 19.78 3.54 4.48
C TYR A 91 19.35 4.55 5.54
N HIS A 92 18.47 4.09 6.43
CA HIS A 92 17.99 4.80 7.61
C HIS A 92 18.64 4.23 8.87
N LEU A 93 18.94 5.09 9.84
CA LEU A 93 19.47 4.70 11.14
C LEU A 93 18.32 4.39 12.10
N ILE A 94 18.07 3.09 12.34
CA ILE A 94 17.08 2.62 13.31
C ILE A 94 17.80 2.08 14.54
N GLY A 95 17.59 2.72 15.68
CA GLY A 95 18.37 2.47 16.89
C GLY A 95 19.86 2.75 16.65
N LYS A 96 20.67 1.69 16.52
CA LYS A 96 22.11 1.77 16.29
C LYS A 96 22.56 1.13 14.96
N ARG A 97 21.62 0.74 14.09
CA ARG A 97 21.91 0.00 12.85
C ARG A 97 21.34 0.73 11.64
N TYR A 98 22.01 0.60 10.50
CA TYR A 98 21.54 1.11 9.23
C TYR A 98 20.71 0.04 8.50
N TYR A 99 19.48 0.38 8.13
CA TYR A 99 18.57 -0.47 7.36
C TYR A 99 18.24 0.20 6.02
N PRO A 100 18.37 -0.51 4.89
CA PRO A 100 17.88 0.02 3.62
C PRO A 100 16.35 0.02 3.63
N ASP A 101 15.74 1.12 3.21
CA ASP A 101 14.30 1.16 2.96
C ASP A 101 13.94 2.11 1.83
N GLY A 102 14.48 3.34 1.79
CA GLY A 102 14.26 4.24 0.66
C GLY A 102 14.91 3.74 -0.63
N LEU A 103 14.27 3.92 -1.77
CA LEU A 103 14.77 3.48 -3.08
C LEU A 103 14.88 4.69 -4.02
N VAL A 104 16.09 5.21 -4.18
CA VAL A 104 16.36 6.38 -5.02
C VAL A 104 16.48 5.93 -6.48
N PRO A 105 15.59 6.34 -7.39
CA PRO A 105 15.70 5.98 -8.80
C PRO A 105 17.06 6.42 -9.38
N TRP A 106 17.78 5.49 -10.01
CA TRP A 106 19.04 5.80 -10.68
C TRP A 106 18.77 6.34 -12.08
N GLY A 107 19.42 7.44 -12.47
CA GLY A 107 19.22 8.07 -13.77
C GLY A 107 18.11 9.13 -13.83
N GLN A 108 17.55 9.57 -12.69
CA GLN A 108 16.48 10.58 -12.63
C GLN A 108 16.83 11.72 -11.65
N GLY A 109 16.29 12.92 -11.88
CA GLY A 109 16.57 14.09 -11.03
C GLY A 109 18.07 14.35 -10.91
N LYS A 110 18.57 14.61 -9.69
CA LYS A 110 20.01 14.78 -9.38
C LYS A 110 20.85 13.54 -9.64
N THR A 111 20.26 12.35 -9.76
CA THR A 111 21.01 11.12 -10.06
C THR A 111 21.21 10.91 -11.56
N ALA A 112 20.55 11.69 -12.41
CA ALA A 112 20.73 11.64 -13.86
C ALA A 112 22.20 11.96 -14.23
N GLY A 113 22.83 11.03 -14.97
CA GLY A 113 24.24 11.14 -15.35
C GLY A 113 25.25 11.00 -14.20
N SER A 114 24.79 10.76 -12.97
CA SER A 114 25.68 10.55 -11.82
C SER A 114 26.13 9.09 -11.74
N PRO A 115 27.43 8.83 -11.52
CA PRO A 115 27.90 7.48 -11.18
C PRO A 115 27.16 6.96 -9.94
N LEU A 116 26.80 5.68 -9.97
CA LEU A 116 26.04 5.04 -8.90
C LEU A 116 26.73 5.17 -7.53
N ALA A 117 28.06 5.02 -7.49
CA ALA A 117 28.84 5.19 -6.28
C ALA A 117 28.67 6.58 -5.64
N SER A 118 28.56 7.63 -6.47
CA SER A 118 28.32 9.00 -6.00
C SER A 118 26.94 9.15 -5.38
N VAL A 119 25.91 8.54 -5.99
CA VAL A 119 24.54 8.54 -5.44
C VAL A 119 24.49 7.80 -4.10
N SER A 120 25.10 6.63 -3.99
CA SER A 120 25.17 5.88 -2.73
C SER A 120 25.84 6.69 -1.62
N ARG A 121 26.90 7.45 -1.93
CA ARG A 121 27.63 8.24 -0.93
C ARG A 121 26.86 9.45 -0.41
N LEU A 122 25.83 9.93 -1.12
CA LEU A 122 24.95 11.01 -0.63
C LEU A 122 24.28 10.65 0.70
N ASN A 123 24.11 9.35 0.99
CA ASN A 123 23.52 8.87 2.23
C ASN A 123 24.43 9.11 3.45
N ALA A 124 25.73 9.28 3.24
CA ALA A 124 26.73 9.50 4.29
C ALA A 124 26.70 8.41 5.40
N VAL A 125 26.50 7.14 5.02
CA VAL A 125 26.58 6.01 5.95
C VAL A 125 28.02 5.89 6.47
N SER A 126 28.17 5.92 7.80
CA SER A 126 29.49 5.83 8.44
C SER A 126 30.14 4.46 8.17
N HIS A 127 31.41 4.46 7.76
CA HIS A 127 32.18 3.24 7.44
C HIS A 127 31.46 2.31 6.45
N GLN A 128 30.77 2.86 5.45
CA GLN A 128 30.10 2.07 4.43
C GLN A 128 31.11 1.25 3.61
N GLN A 129 30.92 -0.06 3.61
CA GLN A 129 31.71 -1.03 2.83
C GLN A 129 30.90 -1.67 1.70
N TYR A 130 29.57 -1.63 1.78
CA TYR A 130 28.67 -2.24 0.80
C TYR A 130 27.57 -1.26 0.41
N ALA A 131 27.12 -1.34 -0.84
CA ALA A 131 25.96 -0.61 -1.34
C ALA A 131 24.97 -1.60 -1.99
N GLY A 132 23.69 -1.47 -1.65
CA GLY A 132 22.61 -2.24 -2.25
C GLY A 132 21.93 -1.47 -3.36
N ILE A 133 21.61 -2.16 -4.45
CA ILE A 133 20.83 -1.65 -5.57
C ILE A 133 19.63 -2.56 -5.73
N TRP A 134 18.44 -1.99 -5.66
CA TRP A 134 17.22 -2.70 -5.97
C TRP A 134 17.00 -2.70 -7.48
N MET A 135 16.69 -3.86 -8.05
CA MET A 135 16.35 -3.98 -9.45
C MET A 135 14.97 -4.62 -9.61
N ASP A 136 14.13 -3.97 -10.39
CA ASP A 136 12.87 -4.50 -10.89
C ASP A 136 13.01 -4.81 -12.38
N LEU A 137 12.51 -5.97 -12.82
CA LEU A 137 12.14 -6.24 -14.21
C LEU A 137 10.62 -6.31 -14.30
N PHE A 138 10.01 -5.57 -15.22
CA PHE A 138 8.62 -5.85 -15.61
C PHE A 138 8.57 -6.92 -16.70
N VAL A 139 7.72 -7.93 -16.53
CA VAL A 139 7.42 -8.96 -17.54
C VAL A 139 6.11 -8.58 -18.23
N PRO A 140 6.14 -8.10 -19.49
CA PRO A 140 4.94 -7.71 -20.23
C PRO A 140 3.86 -8.80 -20.30
N ALA A 141 2.59 -8.39 -20.37
CA ALA A 141 1.44 -9.29 -20.41
C ALA A 141 1.45 -10.27 -21.62
N ASP A 142 2.00 -9.81 -22.74
CA ASP A 142 2.11 -10.52 -24.01
C ASP A 142 3.42 -11.32 -24.17
N THR A 143 4.30 -11.31 -23.16
CA THR A 143 5.52 -12.13 -23.14
C THR A 143 5.18 -13.60 -23.39
N THR A 144 5.93 -14.29 -24.25
CA THR A 144 5.71 -15.72 -24.50
C THR A 144 6.14 -16.53 -23.27
N PRO A 145 5.32 -17.43 -22.70
CA PRO A 145 5.74 -18.29 -21.59
C PRO A 145 6.93 -19.17 -21.97
N GLY A 146 7.85 -19.41 -21.03
CA GLY A 146 9.05 -20.22 -21.27
C GLY A 146 10.27 -19.76 -20.47
N GLU A 147 11.41 -20.35 -20.78
CA GLU A 147 12.70 -20.03 -20.15
C GLU A 147 13.39 -18.87 -20.86
N TYR A 148 13.88 -17.92 -20.08
CA TYR A 148 14.63 -16.76 -20.54
C TYR A 148 15.98 -16.71 -19.85
N SER A 149 17.01 -16.26 -20.58
CA SER A 149 18.35 -16.08 -20.02
C SER A 149 18.99 -14.78 -20.50
N GLY A 150 19.83 -14.21 -19.65
CA GLY A 150 20.60 -13.01 -19.97
C GLY A 150 21.72 -12.79 -18.98
N THR A 151 22.44 -11.70 -19.19
CA THR A 151 23.56 -11.30 -18.33
C THR A 151 23.33 -9.91 -17.78
N ILE A 152 23.68 -9.72 -16.51
CA ILE A 152 23.82 -8.40 -15.90
C ILE A 152 25.29 -8.13 -15.74
N THR A 153 25.79 -7.13 -16.46
CA THR A 153 27.19 -6.72 -16.40
C THR A 153 27.34 -5.53 -15.46
N ILE A 154 28.22 -5.66 -14.47
CA ILE A 154 28.57 -4.58 -13.54
C ILE A 154 29.98 -4.13 -13.90
N ARG A 155 30.08 -2.99 -14.57
CA ARG A 155 31.35 -2.43 -15.02
C ARG A 155 31.92 -1.53 -13.92
N ARG A 156 33.22 -1.68 -13.66
CA ARG A 156 34.01 -0.87 -12.72
C ARG A 156 35.30 -0.45 -13.42
N GLY A 157 35.30 0.73 -14.03
CA GLY A 157 36.37 1.17 -14.92
C GLY A 157 36.67 0.14 -16.02
N ALA A 158 37.90 -0.40 -16.04
CA ALA A 158 38.32 -1.42 -17.01
C ALA A 158 37.90 -2.87 -16.65
N SER A 159 37.39 -3.09 -15.43
CA SER A 159 36.96 -4.41 -14.96
C SER A 159 35.44 -4.58 -15.07
N ALA A 160 34.97 -5.82 -15.18
CA ALA A 160 33.55 -6.12 -15.20
C ALA A 160 33.26 -7.45 -14.50
N ASP A 161 32.27 -7.44 -13.60
CA ASP A 161 31.65 -8.64 -13.07
C ASP A 161 30.44 -8.98 -13.93
N ARG A 162 30.28 -10.25 -14.34
CA ARG A 162 29.12 -10.73 -15.10
C ARG A 162 28.31 -11.69 -14.26
N HIS A 163 27.01 -11.46 -14.21
CA HIS A 163 26.07 -12.33 -13.52
C HIS A 163 25.10 -12.96 -14.51
N GLU A 164 25.13 -14.27 -14.61
CA GLU A 164 24.12 -15.03 -15.34
C GLU A 164 22.80 -15.00 -14.58
N TRP A 165 21.72 -14.79 -15.31
CA TRP A 165 20.38 -14.82 -14.77
C TRP A 165 19.43 -15.58 -15.70
N GLN A 166 18.59 -16.40 -15.06
CA GLN A 166 17.55 -17.21 -15.67
C GLN A 166 16.18 -16.81 -15.09
N LEU A 167 15.20 -16.65 -15.98
CA LEU A 167 13.82 -16.33 -15.63
C LEU A 167 12.88 -17.31 -16.32
N THR A 168 12.05 -18.01 -15.54
CA THR A 168 10.91 -18.77 -16.07
C THR A 168 9.68 -17.86 -16.11
N VAL A 169 9.13 -17.62 -17.30
CA VAL A 169 7.88 -16.88 -17.51
C VAL A 169 6.72 -17.86 -17.57
N LEU A 170 5.76 -17.72 -16.65
CA LEU A 170 4.59 -18.60 -16.50
C LEU A 170 3.48 -18.28 -17.51
N LYS A 171 2.53 -19.20 -17.68
CA LYS A 171 1.29 -18.94 -18.44
C LYS A 171 0.36 -18.00 -17.67
N ALA A 172 0.38 -18.08 -16.34
CA ALA A 172 -0.34 -17.17 -15.46
C ALA A 172 -0.09 -15.69 -15.82
N ILE A 173 -1.15 -14.88 -15.78
CA ILE A 173 -1.11 -13.42 -15.97
C ILE A 173 -1.69 -12.79 -14.71
N VAL A 174 -0.99 -11.81 -14.14
CA VAL A 174 -1.57 -11.00 -13.06
C VAL A 174 -2.59 -10.02 -13.68
N PRO A 175 -3.86 -10.00 -13.24
CA PRO A 175 -4.86 -9.08 -13.78
C PRO A 175 -4.47 -7.61 -13.62
N ASP A 176 -4.91 -6.74 -14.53
CA ASP A 176 -4.65 -5.30 -14.40
C ASP A 176 -5.40 -4.69 -13.21
N GLU A 177 -6.69 -4.99 -13.06
CA GLU A 177 -7.50 -4.60 -11.90
C GLU A 177 -7.21 -5.50 -10.69
N SER A 178 -7.24 -4.91 -9.49
CA SER A 178 -7.04 -5.66 -8.24
C SER A 178 -8.37 -6.18 -7.69
N THR A 179 -8.39 -7.44 -7.27
CA THR A 179 -9.51 -8.05 -6.52
C THR A 179 -9.47 -7.62 -5.05
N ILE A 180 -8.26 -7.45 -4.50
CA ILE A 180 -8.04 -7.00 -3.13
C ILE A 180 -7.58 -5.54 -3.18
N THR A 181 -8.21 -4.67 -2.39
CA THR A 181 -7.78 -3.28 -2.31
C THR A 181 -6.74 -3.08 -1.20
N ALA A 182 -5.53 -2.67 -1.58
CA ALA A 182 -4.50 -2.23 -0.66
C ALA A 182 -4.55 -0.70 -0.53
N SER A 183 -5.28 -0.19 0.46
CA SER A 183 -5.50 1.24 0.67
C SER A 183 -4.36 1.86 1.49
N LEU A 184 -3.68 2.85 0.92
CA LEU A 184 -2.67 3.67 1.58
C LEU A 184 -3.33 4.96 2.04
N ASN A 185 -3.90 4.94 3.24
CA ASN A 185 -4.65 6.06 3.80
C ASN A 185 -3.73 7.24 4.16
N ASN A 186 -4.21 8.46 3.91
CA ASN A 186 -3.58 9.74 4.30
C ASN A 186 -4.66 10.78 4.59
N TYR A 187 -4.26 11.95 5.12
CA TYR A 187 -5.19 12.99 5.55
C TYR A 187 -4.84 14.36 4.97
N ALA A 188 -5.84 15.02 4.40
CA ALA A 188 -5.79 16.38 3.86
C ALA A 188 -4.54 16.60 2.97
N ASP A 189 -4.01 17.83 2.99
CA ASP A 189 -2.68 18.12 2.47
C ASP A 189 -1.60 17.78 3.51
N SER A 190 -1.24 16.49 3.55
CA SER A 190 -0.17 15.95 4.39
C SER A 190 1.18 15.82 3.64
N ILE A 191 1.24 16.23 2.37
CA ILE A 191 2.46 16.14 1.55
C ILE A 191 3.22 17.48 1.43
N SER A 192 2.53 18.63 1.32
CA SER A 192 3.17 19.90 0.93
C SER A 192 4.29 20.36 1.87
N TRP A 193 4.17 20.08 3.17
CA TRP A 193 5.15 20.52 4.17
C TRP A 193 6.55 19.90 4.01
N LYS A 194 6.69 18.83 3.21
CA LYS A 194 8.00 18.24 2.88
C LYS A 194 8.53 18.56 1.50
N PHE A 195 7.70 19.04 0.59
CA PHE A 195 8.17 19.45 -0.72
C PHE A 195 8.53 20.93 -0.67
N ALA A 196 9.81 21.27 -0.86
CA ALA A 196 10.33 22.63 -0.71
C ALA A 196 9.60 23.65 -1.60
N HIS A 197 9.15 23.23 -2.78
CA HIS A 197 8.42 24.08 -3.74
C HIS A 197 6.91 24.21 -3.43
N LEU A 198 6.39 23.43 -2.48
CA LEU A 198 5.01 23.50 -1.98
C LEU A 198 4.94 24.09 -0.56
N GLU A 199 5.97 23.86 0.26
CA GLU A 199 6.04 24.32 1.63
C GLU A 199 5.83 25.84 1.68
N ARG A 200 4.80 26.29 2.42
CA ARG A 200 4.40 27.71 2.57
C ARG A 200 3.90 28.40 1.30
N ARG A 201 3.69 27.67 0.20
CA ARG A 201 3.10 28.23 -1.03
C ARG A 201 1.57 28.30 -0.90
N ALA A 202 1.04 29.50 -0.70
CA ALA A 202 -0.40 29.72 -0.52
C ALA A 202 -1.23 29.30 -1.75
N GLU A 203 -0.74 29.64 -2.95
CA GLU A 203 -1.45 29.42 -4.23
C GLU A 203 -1.28 28.00 -4.80
N ARG A 204 -0.70 27.06 -4.05
CA ARG A 204 -0.29 25.73 -4.55
C ARG A 204 -1.42 24.90 -5.17
N TYR A 205 -2.67 25.16 -4.77
CA TYR A 205 -3.86 24.51 -5.35
C TYR A 205 -4.33 25.20 -6.63
N ARG A 206 -4.10 26.52 -6.78
CA ARG A 206 -4.56 27.31 -7.93
C ARG A 206 -3.56 27.33 -9.08
N ASP A 207 -2.28 27.12 -8.79
CA ASP A 207 -1.23 27.07 -9.81
C ASP A 207 -0.86 25.64 -10.24
N GLY A 208 -1.61 24.63 -9.76
CA GLY A 208 -1.44 23.23 -10.11
C GLY A 208 -0.18 22.55 -9.53
N SER A 209 0.66 23.27 -8.77
CA SER A 209 1.90 22.70 -8.22
C SER A 209 1.63 21.55 -7.24
N TYR A 210 0.58 21.66 -6.42
CA TYR A 210 0.14 20.57 -5.54
C TYR A 210 -0.28 19.34 -6.35
N PHE A 211 -1.15 19.53 -7.36
CA PHE A 211 -1.67 18.46 -8.20
C PHE A 211 -0.56 17.70 -8.94
N ALA A 212 0.47 18.42 -9.40
CA ALA A 212 1.62 17.82 -10.07
C ALA A 212 2.36 16.81 -9.17
N VAL A 213 2.56 17.14 -7.89
CA VAL A 213 3.22 16.26 -6.91
C VAL A 213 2.30 15.13 -6.47
N GLU A 214 1.05 15.45 -6.12
CA GLU A 214 0.07 14.46 -5.67
C GLU A 214 -0.18 13.39 -6.73
N LYS A 215 -0.27 13.77 -8.01
CA LYS A 215 -0.40 12.84 -9.14
C LYS A 215 0.70 11.79 -9.16
N GLN A 216 1.93 12.12 -8.74
CA GLN A 216 3.02 11.14 -8.66
C GLN A 216 2.79 10.11 -7.53
N PHE A 217 2.18 10.49 -6.41
CA PHE A 217 1.77 9.55 -5.38
C PHE A 217 0.71 8.58 -5.90
N TYR A 218 -0.35 9.11 -6.55
CA TYR A 218 -1.38 8.27 -7.16
C TYR A 218 -0.80 7.30 -8.18
N ARG A 219 0.05 7.78 -9.10
CA ARG A 219 0.69 6.94 -10.13
C ARG A 219 1.60 5.88 -9.51
N MET A 220 2.40 6.25 -8.50
CA MET A 220 3.25 5.28 -7.82
C MET A 220 2.43 4.22 -7.08
N SER A 221 1.39 4.62 -6.34
CA SER A 221 0.48 3.67 -5.69
C SER A 221 -0.16 2.72 -6.68
N HIS A 222 -0.66 3.26 -7.80
CA HIS A 222 -1.27 2.49 -8.87
C HIS A 222 -0.31 1.46 -9.45
N GLU A 223 0.92 1.82 -9.80
CA GLU A 223 1.97 0.88 -10.27
C GLU A 223 2.32 -0.21 -9.25
N HIS A 224 2.17 0.09 -7.95
CA HIS A 224 2.44 -0.85 -6.87
C HIS A 224 1.20 -1.66 -6.44
N ARG A 225 0.11 -1.65 -7.23
CA ARG A 225 -1.14 -2.35 -6.95
C ARG A 225 -1.78 -1.93 -5.62
N THR A 226 -1.64 -0.64 -5.30
CA THR A 226 -2.22 0.01 -4.12
C THR A 226 -3.04 1.23 -4.53
N VAL A 227 -3.78 1.80 -3.59
CA VAL A 227 -4.58 3.02 -3.79
C VAL A 227 -4.05 4.09 -2.86
N PHE A 228 -3.59 5.22 -3.40
CA PHE A 228 -3.36 6.41 -2.58
C PHE A 228 -4.72 6.95 -2.15
N HIS A 229 -5.07 6.77 -0.88
CA HIS A 229 -6.42 7.04 -0.38
C HIS A 229 -6.37 8.25 0.53
N ASN A 230 -6.60 9.44 -0.04
CA ASN A 230 -6.45 10.69 0.68
C ASN A 230 -7.81 11.18 1.21
N LEU A 231 -7.96 11.26 2.54
CA LEU A 231 -9.15 11.85 3.14
C LEU A 231 -9.12 13.37 2.93
N PRO A 232 -10.15 14.01 2.35
CA PRO A 232 -10.15 15.43 2.00
C PRO A 232 -10.16 16.42 3.16
N TYR A 233 -9.98 15.96 4.41
CA TYR A 233 -9.96 16.82 5.58
C TYR A 233 -9.11 16.24 6.71
N SER A 234 -8.64 17.10 7.61
CA SER A 234 -7.94 16.71 8.84
C SER A 234 -8.92 16.29 9.94
N HIS A 235 -8.45 15.62 11.00
CA HIS A 235 -9.30 15.18 12.12
C HIS A 235 -10.15 16.28 12.78
N ASP A 236 -9.84 17.55 12.55
CA ASP A 236 -10.62 18.71 13.01
C ASP A 236 -11.72 19.16 12.04
N GLY A 237 -11.93 18.45 10.93
CA GLY A 237 -12.93 18.73 9.90
C GLY A 237 -12.53 19.82 8.89
N ARG A 238 -11.30 20.36 8.96
CA ARG A 238 -10.85 21.37 8.01
C ARG A 238 -10.52 20.74 6.67
N ILE A 239 -11.10 21.31 5.61
CA ILE A 239 -10.87 20.91 4.23
C ILE A 239 -9.88 21.90 3.59
N PRO A 240 -8.75 21.43 3.03
CA PRO A 240 -7.90 22.29 2.22
C PRO A 240 -8.64 22.79 0.97
N GLU A 241 -8.21 23.91 0.41
CA GLU A 241 -8.71 24.37 -0.89
C GLU A 241 -8.52 23.28 -1.96
N SER A 242 -9.40 23.21 -2.97
CA SER A 242 -9.56 22.17 -4.01
C SER A 242 -10.21 20.84 -3.57
N PHE A 243 -10.13 20.46 -2.30
CA PHE A 243 -10.66 19.18 -1.81
C PHE A 243 -12.19 19.12 -1.67
N ALA A 244 -12.85 20.27 -1.77
CA ALA A 244 -14.29 20.40 -1.87
C ALA A 244 -14.65 21.57 -2.80
N PRO A 245 -15.79 21.51 -3.50
CA PRO A 245 -16.22 22.60 -4.38
C PRO A 245 -16.67 23.82 -3.58
N VAL A 246 -16.70 24.98 -4.24
CA VAL A 246 -17.12 26.23 -3.61
C VAL A 246 -18.63 26.24 -3.45
N LEU A 247 -19.14 26.59 -2.27
CA LEU A 247 -20.57 26.69 -1.98
C LEU A 247 -21.06 28.14 -1.99
N GLU A 248 -22.35 28.35 -2.27
CA GLU A 248 -23.03 29.63 -2.07
C GLU A 248 -24.47 29.44 -1.56
N GLY A 249 -25.04 30.49 -0.96
CA GLY A 249 -26.38 30.44 -0.38
C GLY A 249 -26.41 29.93 1.06
N ALA A 250 -27.61 29.68 1.58
CA ALA A 250 -27.83 29.15 2.93
C ALA A 250 -29.21 28.48 3.03
N GLY A 251 -29.36 27.54 3.96
CA GLY A 251 -30.58 26.76 4.15
C GLY A 251 -30.96 26.04 2.85
N LYS A 252 -32.21 26.24 2.42
CA LYS A 252 -32.74 25.62 1.19
C LYS A 252 -32.06 26.09 -0.10
N SER A 253 -31.39 27.24 -0.10
CA SER A 253 -30.70 27.77 -1.27
C SER A 253 -29.20 27.46 -1.30
N LEU A 254 -28.67 26.77 -0.26
CA LEU A 254 -27.28 26.31 -0.28
C LEU A 254 -27.10 25.32 -1.43
N ARG A 255 -26.12 25.60 -2.29
CA ARG A 255 -25.77 24.79 -3.46
C ARG A 255 -24.27 24.89 -3.74
N VAL A 256 -23.78 24.05 -4.64
CA VAL A 256 -22.45 24.22 -5.22
C VAL A 256 -22.48 25.40 -6.19
N LYS A 257 -21.59 26.36 -5.96
CA LYS A 257 -21.35 27.52 -6.82
C LYS A 257 -20.45 27.17 -7.99
N ASP A 258 -19.38 26.43 -7.72
CA ASP A 258 -18.31 26.18 -8.68
C ASP A 258 -17.60 24.86 -8.40
N TRP A 259 -17.58 23.99 -9.42
CA TRP A 259 -16.91 22.70 -9.44
C TRP A 259 -15.49 22.78 -10.01
N SER A 260 -15.10 23.88 -10.68
CA SER A 260 -13.94 23.93 -11.57
C SER A 260 -12.64 23.44 -10.93
N LEU A 261 -12.33 23.92 -9.72
CA LEU A 261 -11.10 23.53 -9.03
C LEU A 261 -11.16 22.09 -8.48
N PHE A 262 -12.33 21.62 -8.07
CA PHE A 262 -12.54 20.23 -7.65
C PHE A 262 -12.38 19.27 -8.85
N ASP A 263 -12.95 19.64 -10.00
CA ASP A 263 -12.86 18.87 -11.23
C ASP A 263 -11.41 18.85 -11.77
N GLU A 264 -10.70 19.99 -11.72
CA GLU A 264 -9.28 20.05 -12.07
C GLU A 264 -8.44 19.10 -11.21
N HIS A 265 -8.74 19.03 -9.91
CA HIS A 265 -8.03 18.17 -8.98
C HIS A 265 -8.33 16.68 -9.22
N PHE A 266 -9.60 16.27 -9.29
CA PHE A 266 -9.96 14.85 -9.20
C PHE A 266 -10.31 14.15 -10.51
N SER A 267 -10.68 14.87 -11.58
CA SER A 267 -11.21 14.23 -12.81
C SER A 267 -10.27 13.17 -13.35
N ALA A 268 -8.97 13.46 -13.41
CA ALA A 268 -7.98 12.55 -13.98
C ALA A 268 -7.82 11.25 -13.19
N TYR A 269 -8.09 11.25 -11.89
CA TYR A 269 -8.06 10.04 -11.06
C TYR A 269 -9.32 9.20 -11.21
N LEU A 270 -10.46 9.86 -11.43
CA LEU A 270 -11.80 9.25 -11.53
C LEU A 270 -12.14 8.73 -12.94
N ASP A 271 -11.50 9.29 -13.98
CA ASP A 271 -11.57 8.78 -15.34
C ASP A 271 -10.39 7.86 -15.73
N GLY A 272 -9.35 7.81 -14.89
CA GLY A 272 -8.17 6.96 -15.07
C GLY A 272 -7.05 7.58 -15.92
N SER A 273 -7.27 8.74 -16.54
CA SER A 273 -6.29 9.41 -17.41
C SER A 273 -5.02 9.84 -16.68
N ALA A 274 -5.06 9.99 -15.35
CA ALA A 274 -3.88 10.22 -14.52
C ALA A 274 -2.87 9.07 -14.60
N PHE A 275 -3.32 7.85 -14.95
CA PHE A 275 -2.52 6.63 -15.03
C PHE A 275 -2.09 6.29 -16.45
N LYS A 276 -2.33 7.17 -17.43
CA LYS A 276 -1.84 6.97 -18.79
C LYS A 276 -0.34 6.66 -18.83
N GLY A 277 0.02 5.62 -19.58
CA GLY A 277 1.39 5.14 -19.73
C GLY A 277 1.97 4.39 -18.52
N THR A 278 1.16 4.08 -17.49
CA THR A 278 1.58 3.11 -16.46
C THR A 278 1.55 1.69 -17.03
N LYS A 279 2.22 0.74 -16.37
CA LYS A 279 2.22 -0.68 -16.77
C LYS A 279 0.86 -1.37 -16.56
N ARG A 280 -0.02 -0.80 -15.75
CA ARG A 280 -1.38 -1.30 -15.47
C ARG A 280 -2.50 -0.61 -16.27
N GLY A 281 -2.17 0.41 -17.06
CA GLY A 281 -3.13 1.14 -17.90
C GLY A 281 -3.98 2.19 -17.16
N GLU A 282 -4.92 2.78 -17.89
CA GLU A 282 -5.75 3.91 -17.48
C GLU A 282 -6.96 3.48 -16.62
N ILE A 283 -6.71 2.89 -15.45
CA ILE A 283 -7.78 2.39 -14.55
C ILE A 283 -8.14 3.46 -13.51
N PRO A 284 -9.42 3.91 -13.44
CA PRO A 284 -9.90 4.79 -12.38
C PRO A 284 -9.61 4.28 -10.97
N ILE A 285 -9.44 5.21 -10.01
CA ILE A 285 -9.32 4.79 -8.60
C ILE A 285 -10.60 4.08 -8.13
N PRO A 286 -10.49 2.96 -7.40
CA PRO A 286 -11.66 2.18 -7.01
C PRO A 286 -12.44 2.79 -5.83
N HIS A 287 -11.79 3.66 -5.05
CA HIS A 287 -12.33 4.28 -3.83
C HIS A 287 -11.87 5.75 -3.74
N MET A 288 -12.76 6.62 -3.29
CA MET A 288 -12.47 8.02 -2.96
C MET A 288 -13.29 8.46 -1.76
N TYR A 289 -12.64 8.99 -0.73
CA TYR A 289 -13.35 9.69 0.34
C TYR A 289 -14.02 10.97 -0.14
N LEU A 290 -15.20 11.22 0.39
CA LEU A 290 -15.91 12.46 0.16
C LEU A 290 -15.57 13.55 1.20
N PRO A 291 -15.70 14.84 0.83
CA PRO A 291 -15.42 15.95 1.75
C PRO A 291 -16.48 16.14 2.83
N GLN A 292 -17.64 15.48 2.72
CA GLN A 292 -18.69 15.57 3.74
C GLN A 292 -18.17 15.17 5.12
N ASN A 293 -18.32 16.08 6.06
CA ASN A 293 -17.87 15.93 7.44
C ASN A 293 -18.87 16.69 8.36
N PHE A 294 -18.57 16.88 9.65
CA PHE A 294 -19.53 17.51 10.55
C PHE A 294 -19.64 19.03 10.32
N HIS A 295 -18.58 19.69 9.86
CA HIS A 295 -18.54 21.15 9.61
C HIS A 295 -18.77 21.54 8.14
N TRP A 296 -18.85 20.58 7.21
CA TRP A 296 -19.05 20.84 5.80
C TRP A 296 -19.90 19.73 5.18
N PRO A 297 -20.90 20.03 4.33
CA PRO A 297 -21.17 21.33 3.70
C PRO A 297 -21.99 22.29 4.58
N ALA A 298 -22.62 21.78 5.64
CA ALA A 298 -23.40 22.57 6.58
C ALA A 298 -22.56 22.95 7.80
N ASP A 299 -22.68 24.19 8.26
CA ASP A 299 -22.02 24.65 9.49
C ASP A 299 -22.61 23.94 10.71
N TYR A 300 -21.77 23.23 11.45
CA TYR A 300 -22.16 22.49 12.65
C TYR A 300 -22.79 23.36 13.76
N ILE A 301 -22.64 24.68 13.76
CA ILE A 301 -23.39 25.58 14.65
C ILE A 301 -24.91 25.39 14.48
N LYS A 302 -25.36 24.98 13.28
CA LYS A 302 -26.77 24.70 12.98
C LYS A 302 -27.17 23.25 13.32
N PHE A 303 -26.27 22.43 13.85
CA PHE A 303 -26.55 21.01 14.11
C PHE A 303 -27.77 20.85 15.02
N GLY A 304 -28.65 19.90 14.68
CA GLY A 304 -29.97 19.73 15.32
C GLY A 304 -31.09 20.62 14.76
N LEU A 305 -30.78 21.62 13.93
CA LEU A 305 -31.78 22.41 13.21
C LEU A 305 -32.08 21.78 11.83
N LYS A 306 -33.31 21.98 11.34
CA LYS A 306 -33.72 21.52 9.99
C LYS A 306 -32.82 22.06 8.87
N GLY A 307 -32.25 23.26 9.06
CA GLY A 307 -31.33 23.88 8.11
C GLY A 307 -30.08 23.04 7.85
N TYR A 308 -29.48 22.46 8.90
CA TYR A 308 -28.28 21.63 8.77
C TYR A 308 -28.54 20.38 7.92
N ALA A 309 -29.62 19.65 8.23
CA ALA A 309 -30.01 18.46 7.48
C ALA A 309 -30.30 18.80 6.01
N THR A 310 -31.01 19.91 5.76
CA THR A 310 -31.34 20.36 4.40
C THR A 310 -30.08 20.71 3.61
N GLU A 311 -29.18 21.49 4.20
CA GLU A 311 -27.92 21.91 3.59
C GLU A 311 -27.02 20.70 3.26
N PHE A 312 -26.90 19.75 4.20
CA PHE A 312 -26.16 18.51 3.99
C PHE A 312 -26.73 17.67 2.85
N SER A 313 -28.04 17.39 2.90
CA SER A 313 -28.72 16.54 1.92
C SER A 313 -28.68 17.15 0.51
N ASN A 314 -28.87 18.47 0.40
CA ASN A 314 -28.85 19.18 -0.88
C ASN A 314 -27.49 19.05 -1.58
N VAL A 315 -26.40 19.37 -0.88
CA VAL A 315 -25.06 19.32 -1.48
C VAL A 315 -24.63 17.87 -1.72
N PHE A 316 -25.00 16.92 -0.85
CA PHE A 316 -24.73 15.50 -1.09
C PHE A 316 -25.43 14.98 -2.36
N ARG A 317 -26.65 15.43 -2.63
CA ARG A 317 -27.37 15.15 -3.88
C ARG A 317 -26.69 15.78 -5.10
N GLU A 318 -26.23 17.03 -5.01
CA GLU A 318 -25.50 17.68 -6.11
C GLU A 318 -24.19 16.94 -6.45
N PHE A 319 -23.50 16.37 -5.46
CA PHE A 319 -22.36 15.46 -5.69
C PHE A 319 -22.76 14.25 -6.52
N TYR A 320 -23.85 13.57 -6.15
CA TYR A 320 -24.34 12.42 -6.90
C TYR A 320 -24.72 12.78 -8.34
N GLU A 321 -25.44 13.88 -8.54
CA GLU A 321 -25.87 14.38 -9.85
C GLU A 321 -24.64 14.70 -10.72
N HIS A 322 -23.72 15.53 -10.22
CA HIS A 322 -22.49 15.90 -10.93
C HIS A 322 -21.64 14.67 -11.27
N PHE A 323 -21.39 13.77 -10.31
CA PHE A 323 -20.51 12.62 -10.54
C PHE A 323 -21.11 11.63 -11.54
N THR A 324 -22.44 11.53 -11.57
CA THR A 324 -23.17 10.74 -12.55
C THR A 324 -23.09 11.38 -13.94
N GLU A 325 -23.29 12.68 -14.06
CA GLU A 325 -23.17 13.43 -15.33
C GLU A 325 -21.75 13.37 -15.91
N ARG A 326 -20.73 13.41 -15.04
CA ARG A 326 -19.31 13.25 -15.41
C ARG A 326 -18.95 11.81 -15.82
N GLY A 327 -19.81 10.84 -15.57
CA GLY A 327 -19.57 9.44 -15.91
C GLY A 327 -18.59 8.72 -14.97
N TRP A 328 -18.40 9.21 -13.74
CA TRP A 328 -17.52 8.59 -12.75
C TRP A 328 -18.20 7.39 -12.07
N LEU A 329 -18.38 6.30 -12.83
CA LEU A 329 -19.22 5.15 -12.44
C LEU A 329 -18.44 3.98 -11.82
N SER A 330 -17.11 3.97 -11.95
CA SER A 330 -16.25 2.86 -11.49
C SER A 330 -15.79 3.03 -10.04
N THR A 331 -15.75 4.26 -9.54
CA THR A 331 -15.28 4.59 -8.19
C THR A 331 -16.41 4.47 -7.17
N ARG A 332 -16.08 3.97 -5.97
CA ARG A 332 -16.95 4.03 -4.79
C ARG A 332 -16.63 5.29 -3.99
N PHE A 333 -17.60 6.18 -3.87
CA PHE A 333 -17.48 7.44 -3.14
C PHE A 333 -17.93 7.25 -1.70
N GLU A 334 -17.00 7.46 -0.77
CA GLU A 334 -17.15 7.07 0.63
C GLU A 334 -17.59 8.27 1.47
N LEU A 335 -18.84 8.26 1.93
CA LEU A 335 -19.23 9.06 3.07
C LEU A 335 -18.56 8.45 4.30
N PHE A 336 -17.66 9.18 4.95
CA PHE A 336 -16.93 8.73 6.12
C PHE A 336 -16.73 9.90 7.08
N PHE A 337 -16.84 9.66 8.39
CA PHE A 337 -16.72 10.70 9.42
C PHE A 337 -15.49 10.48 10.29
N ASN A 338 -14.33 11.01 9.90
CA ASN A 338 -13.05 10.74 10.57
C ASN A 338 -12.76 11.58 11.84
N HIS A 339 -13.79 12.17 12.47
CA HIS A 339 -13.58 13.04 13.63
C HIS A 339 -13.18 12.21 14.84
N LYS A 340 -12.11 12.62 15.54
CA LYS A 340 -11.57 11.94 16.73
C LYS A 340 -11.56 12.84 17.96
N LYS A 341 -11.54 12.20 19.14
CA LYS A 341 -11.26 12.81 20.45
C LYS A 341 -12.18 13.98 20.79
N ARG A 342 -13.43 13.95 20.34
CA ARG A 342 -14.41 15.03 20.53
C ARG A 342 -13.76 16.38 20.21
N TYR A 343 -13.02 16.44 19.10
CA TYR A 343 -12.08 17.52 18.82
C TYR A 343 -12.75 18.89 18.98
N LYS A 344 -12.23 19.70 19.91
CA LYS A 344 -12.78 20.99 20.36
C LYS A 344 -14.23 20.90 20.91
N LEU A 345 -15.22 20.93 20.00
CA LEU A 345 -16.64 21.19 20.27
C LEU A 345 -17.57 20.07 19.80
N PHE A 346 -17.05 19.06 19.10
CA PHE A 346 -17.88 17.97 18.61
C PHE A 346 -18.24 17.01 19.75
N PRO A 347 -19.54 16.76 20.02
CA PRO A 347 -19.98 15.87 21.08
C PRO A 347 -19.89 14.38 20.69
N TYR A 348 -19.36 14.04 19.52
CA TYR A 348 -19.29 12.67 19.00
C TYR A 348 -17.90 12.39 18.42
N ASP A 349 -17.41 11.17 18.63
CA ASP A 349 -16.36 10.57 17.81
C ASP A 349 -17.01 9.88 16.60
N GLY A 350 -16.47 10.09 15.40
CA GLY A 350 -16.95 9.44 14.18
C GLY A 350 -16.06 8.31 13.69
N ASP A 351 -14.76 8.37 14.01
CA ASP A 351 -13.80 7.29 13.73
C ASP A 351 -13.53 6.49 15.01
N GLU A 352 -13.42 5.17 14.87
CA GLU A 352 -13.12 4.24 15.95
C GLU A 352 -13.99 4.52 17.18
N THR A 353 -15.31 4.55 16.99
CA THR A 353 -16.25 4.94 18.05
C THR A 353 -16.03 4.10 19.31
N ARG A 354 -15.65 4.76 20.40
CA ARG A 354 -15.38 4.14 21.70
C ARG A 354 -16.60 4.17 22.62
N PHE A 355 -17.45 5.18 22.44
CA PHE A 355 -18.64 5.36 23.24
C PHE A 355 -19.87 4.96 22.42
N ILE A 356 -20.67 4.02 22.95
CA ILE A 356 -21.84 3.46 22.24
C ILE A 356 -22.84 4.55 21.81
N TRP A 357 -23.01 5.60 22.61
CA TRP A 357 -23.92 6.70 22.27
C TRP A 357 -23.46 7.55 21.09
N ASP A 358 -22.17 7.50 20.72
CA ASP A 358 -21.65 8.23 19.57
C ASP A 358 -22.11 7.58 18.26
N GLU A 359 -22.44 6.28 18.26
CA GLU A 359 -22.96 5.58 17.07
C GLU A 359 -24.23 6.20 16.50
N LYS A 360 -24.97 6.99 17.28
CA LYS A 360 -26.16 7.72 16.81
C LYS A 360 -25.84 8.63 15.62
N ILE A 361 -24.58 9.04 15.43
CA ILE A 361 -24.18 9.78 14.23
C ILE A 361 -24.45 8.98 12.94
N ASN A 362 -24.36 7.64 12.98
CA ASN A 362 -24.65 6.80 11.82
C ASN A 362 -26.13 6.92 11.43
N ASP A 363 -27.04 6.82 12.39
CA ASP A 363 -28.48 7.00 12.17
C ASP A 363 -28.80 8.39 11.61
N ILE A 364 -28.22 9.43 12.23
CA ILE A 364 -28.49 10.83 11.87
C ILE A 364 -28.03 11.14 10.45
N PHE A 365 -26.76 10.85 10.14
CA PHE A 365 -26.19 11.19 8.84
C PHE A 365 -26.65 10.26 7.72
N TYR A 366 -26.96 8.99 8.02
CA TYR A 366 -27.66 8.15 7.05
C TYR A 366 -29.01 8.74 6.69
N GLY A 367 -29.79 9.22 7.68
CA GLY A 367 -31.06 9.90 7.42
C GLY A 367 -30.94 11.16 6.56
N PHE A 368 -29.77 11.82 6.52
CA PHE A 368 -29.53 12.95 5.62
C PHE A 368 -29.07 12.53 4.22
N ALA A 369 -28.52 11.32 4.09
CA ALA A 369 -27.82 10.86 2.90
C ALA A 369 -28.52 9.69 2.17
N SER A 370 -29.55 9.09 2.77
CA SER A 370 -30.20 7.85 2.30
C SER A 370 -30.71 7.95 0.87
N ASP A 371 -31.25 9.11 0.47
CA ASP A 371 -31.76 9.36 -0.89
C ASP A 371 -30.70 9.17 -2.00
N VAL A 372 -29.42 9.28 -1.64
CA VAL A 372 -28.27 9.03 -2.53
C VAL A 372 -27.65 7.66 -2.24
N LEU A 373 -27.45 7.30 -0.97
CA LEU A 373 -26.82 6.03 -0.57
C LEU A 373 -27.61 4.79 -1.00
N GLU A 374 -28.94 4.90 -1.13
CA GLU A 374 -29.80 3.79 -1.54
C GLU A 374 -29.91 3.62 -3.06
N ARG A 375 -29.44 4.59 -3.84
CA ARG A 375 -29.50 4.55 -5.31
C ARG A 375 -28.69 3.40 -5.89
N LYS A 376 -29.18 2.87 -7.00
CA LYS A 376 -28.57 1.76 -7.75
C LYS A 376 -28.15 2.14 -9.17
N ASP A 377 -28.51 3.36 -9.58
CA ASP A 377 -28.16 4.01 -10.83
C ASP A 377 -27.10 5.09 -10.60
N GLY A 378 -26.35 5.42 -11.66
CA GLY A 378 -25.36 6.51 -11.63
C GLY A 378 -24.11 6.21 -10.80
N ALA A 379 -23.50 7.27 -10.28
CA ALA A 379 -22.29 7.21 -9.46
C ALA A 379 -22.54 6.45 -8.13
N ARG A 380 -21.54 5.71 -7.66
CA ARG A 380 -21.70 4.76 -6.55
C ARG A 380 -21.27 5.39 -5.22
N PHE A 381 -22.24 5.78 -4.41
CA PHE A 381 -22.01 6.33 -3.07
C PHE A 381 -22.22 5.25 -2.01
N ILE A 382 -21.32 5.18 -1.03
CA ILE A 382 -21.41 4.21 0.07
C ILE A 382 -21.12 4.90 1.40
N PHE A 383 -21.77 4.42 2.46
CA PHE A 383 -21.42 4.80 3.82
C PHE A 383 -20.34 3.86 4.34
N ARG A 384 -19.22 4.43 4.77
CA ARG A 384 -18.09 3.75 5.37
C ARG A 384 -17.99 4.05 6.87
N THR A 385 -17.54 3.06 7.62
CA THR A 385 -17.07 3.22 9.00
C THR A 385 -15.73 2.53 9.20
N ASP A 386 -14.88 3.18 9.98
CA ASP A 386 -13.67 2.59 10.53
C ASP A 386 -14.01 2.20 11.98
N SER A 387 -14.04 0.89 12.24
CA SER A 387 -14.61 0.31 13.44
C SER A 387 -13.56 -0.42 14.27
N SER A 388 -13.40 0.03 15.51
CA SER A 388 -12.49 -0.57 16.47
C SER A 388 -13.28 -1.03 17.68
N TRP A 389 -13.36 -0.20 18.72
CA TRP A 389 -13.88 -0.52 20.05
C TRP A 389 -15.29 -1.11 20.05
N ASN A 390 -16.24 -0.50 19.33
CA ASN A 390 -17.63 -0.94 19.31
C ASN A 390 -17.97 -2.01 18.26
N TYR A 391 -17.00 -2.53 17.51
CA TYR A 391 -17.26 -3.44 16.38
C TYR A 391 -18.28 -4.54 16.72
N GLY A 392 -18.03 -5.28 17.80
CA GLY A 392 -18.89 -6.38 18.24
C GLY A 392 -20.33 -6.01 18.60
N LEU A 393 -20.57 -4.75 18.99
CA LEU A 393 -21.87 -4.29 19.42
C LEU A 393 -22.74 -3.81 18.25
N HIS A 394 -22.12 -3.34 17.17
CA HIS A 394 -22.84 -2.59 16.14
C HIS A 394 -22.74 -3.13 14.72
N TYR A 395 -21.89 -4.13 14.42
CA TYR A 395 -21.83 -4.71 13.08
C TYR A 395 -23.21 -5.25 12.64
N GLY A 396 -23.94 -5.89 13.56
CA GLY A 396 -25.28 -6.40 13.30
C GLY A 396 -26.31 -5.28 13.10
N LYS A 397 -26.22 -4.23 13.91
CA LYS A 397 -27.16 -3.10 13.91
C LYS A 397 -27.10 -2.30 12.61
N TYR A 398 -25.90 -2.06 12.08
CA TYR A 398 -25.69 -1.14 10.94
C TYR A 398 -25.35 -1.82 9.62
N ALA A 399 -25.46 -3.15 9.51
CA ALA A 399 -25.13 -3.87 8.27
C ALA A 399 -25.95 -3.44 7.04
N ASP A 400 -27.13 -2.85 7.24
CA ASP A 400 -27.96 -2.33 6.15
C ASP A 400 -27.64 -0.89 5.74
N VAL A 401 -27.00 -0.17 6.65
CA VAL A 401 -26.70 1.27 6.56
C VAL A 401 -25.27 1.48 6.05
N ILE A 402 -24.32 0.76 6.65
CA ILE A 402 -22.89 0.89 6.38
C ILE A 402 -22.47 -0.25 5.46
N ARG A 403 -22.01 0.10 4.26
CA ARG A 403 -21.65 -0.86 3.20
C ARG A 403 -20.14 -1.06 3.05
N HIS A 404 -19.33 -0.29 3.78
CA HIS A 404 -17.89 -0.47 3.84
C HIS A 404 -17.40 -0.43 5.29
N TRP A 405 -16.92 -1.56 5.77
CA TRP A 405 -16.41 -1.75 7.12
C TRP A 405 -14.90 -1.90 7.07
N VAL A 406 -14.20 -1.01 7.76
CA VAL A 406 -12.75 -1.10 7.96
C VAL A 406 -12.51 -1.37 9.43
N VAL A 407 -12.16 -2.61 9.77
CA VAL A 407 -12.15 -3.08 11.16
C VAL A 407 -10.74 -3.21 11.71
N ASN A 408 -10.52 -2.94 12.99
CA ASN A 408 -9.22 -3.21 13.60
C ASN A 408 -8.85 -4.70 13.45
N ARG A 409 -7.66 -4.98 12.90
CA ARG A 409 -7.16 -6.34 12.64
C ARG A 409 -7.25 -7.28 13.84
N ASN A 410 -7.04 -6.78 15.06
CA ASN A 410 -7.06 -7.62 16.26
C ASN A 410 -8.49 -7.77 16.79
N ILE A 411 -9.27 -6.69 16.80
CA ILE A 411 -10.65 -6.72 17.32
C ILE A 411 -11.56 -7.60 16.45
N MET A 412 -11.39 -7.59 15.12
CA MET A 412 -12.20 -8.47 14.25
C MET A 412 -12.08 -9.95 14.65
N LYS A 413 -10.95 -10.36 15.23
CA LYS A 413 -10.71 -11.74 15.63
C LYS A 413 -11.53 -12.21 16.83
N TRP A 414 -12.03 -11.27 17.62
CA TRP A 414 -12.84 -11.57 18.79
C TRP A 414 -14.34 -11.72 18.45
N TYR A 415 -14.72 -11.45 17.20
CA TYR A 415 -16.09 -11.54 16.70
C TYR A 415 -16.10 -12.27 15.35
N PRO A 416 -15.82 -13.58 15.34
CA PRO A 416 -15.53 -14.34 14.13
C PRO A 416 -16.69 -14.41 13.13
N GLU A 417 -17.93 -14.28 13.59
CA GLU A 417 -19.12 -14.24 12.74
C GLU A 417 -19.33 -12.90 12.04
N GLY A 418 -18.73 -11.82 12.56
CA GLY A 418 -19.02 -10.46 12.09
C GLY A 418 -18.64 -10.25 10.62
N GLN A 419 -17.50 -10.82 10.18
CA GLN A 419 -17.07 -10.74 8.78
C GLN A 419 -18.08 -11.44 7.86
N SER A 420 -18.38 -12.72 8.13
CA SER A 420 -19.27 -13.51 7.26
C SER A 420 -20.69 -12.95 7.26
N TYR A 421 -21.17 -12.47 8.41
CA TYR A 421 -22.43 -11.75 8.53
C TYR A 421 -22.46 -10.51 7.62
N LEU A 422 -21.47 -9.62 7.73
CA LEU A 422 -21.41 -8.39 6.94
C LEU A 422 -21.28 -8.67 5.44
N GLN A 423 -20.41 -9.60 5.04
CA GLN A 423 -20.24 -9.97 3.63
C GLN A 423 -21.50 -10.62 3.04
N SER A 424 -22.24 -11.42 3.81
CA SER A 424 -23.53 -11.99 3.37
C SER A 424 -24.59 -10.91 3.08
N ARG A 425 -24.43 -9.71 3.64
CA ARG A 425 -25.28 -8.53 3.40
C ARG A 425 -24.73 -7.64 2.28
N GLY A 426 -23.68 -8.06 1.58
CA GLY A 426 -23.05 -7.30 0.50
C GLY A 426 -22.16 -6.16 0.97
N CYS A 427 -21.70 -6.18 2.22
CA CYS A 427 -20.75 -5.19 2.72
C CYS A 427 -19.32 -5.52 2.26
N LEU A 428 -18.55 -4.49 1.94
CA LEU A 428 -17.10 -4.59 1.85
C LEU A 428 -16.53 -4.70 3.27
N PHE A 429 -15.62 -5.64 3.47
CA PHE A 429 -14.94 -5.85 4.74
C PHE A 429 -13.43 -5.79 4.56
N TRP A 430 -12.81 -4.76 5.15
CA TRP A 430 -11.38 -4.57 5.22
C TRP A 430 -10.92 -4.63 6.68
N TYR A 431 -9.65 -4.93 6.91
CA TYR A 431 -9.03 -4.57 8.18
C TYR A 431 -8.02 -3.44 8.02
N TYR A 432 -7.74 -2.69 9.08
CA TYR A 432 -6.66 -1.72 9.09
C TYR A 432 -5.50 -2.15 9.99
N LEU A 433 -4.31 -1.68 9.61
CA LEU A 433 -3.04 -1.85 10.32
C LEU A 433 -2.08 -0.70 9.94
N GLY A 434 -0.88 -0.69 10.53
CA GLY A 434 0.21 0.19 10.08
C GLY A 434 1.16 -0.53 9.13
N ALA A 435 1.98 0.25 8.41
CA ALA A 435 3.13 -0.34 7.71
C ALA A 435 4.05 -1.04 8.72
N GLN A 436 4.78 -2.06 8.27
CA GLN A 436 5.73 -2.74 9.16
C GLN A 436 6.89 -1.82 9.54
N PRO A 437 7.41 -1.93 10.77
CA PRO A 437 8.64 -1.27 11.16
C PRO A 437 9.80 -1.59 10.22
N ILE A 438 10.71 -0.64 10.00
CA ILE A 438 11.85 -0.81 9.10
C ILE A 438 12.81 -1.89 9.59
N ASP A 439 12.96 -2.08 10.90
CA ASP A 439 13.83 -3.10 11.49
C ASP A 439 13.19 -4.50 11.59
N HIS A 440 11.91 -4.65 11.24
CA HIS A 440 11.29 -5.97 11.06
C HIS A 440 11.69 -6.56 9.70
N ASN A 441 11.71 -7.89 9.58
CA ASN A 441 11.98 -8.56 8.31
C ASN A 441 10.88 -8.27 7.26
N LEU A 442 11.20 -8.48 5.99
CA LEU A 442 10.33 -8.10 4.88
C LEU A 442 9.08 -8.98 4.73
N LEU A 443 9.02 -10.17 5.34
CA LEU A 443 7.82 -11.02 5.31
C LEU A 443 6.60 -10.28 5.86
N GLY A 444 6.80 -9.44 6.88
CA GLY A 444 5.71 -8.66 7.47
C GLY A 444 4.95 -7.80 6.45
N SER A 445 5.61 -7.32 5.39
CA SER A 445 4.96 -6.52 4.34
C SER A 445 4.14 -7.37 3.37
N ALA A 446 4.42 -8.68 3.29
CA ALA A 446 3.66 -9.64 2.50
C ALA A 446 2.44 -10.20 3.25
N ILE A 447 2.39 -10.09 4.58
CA ILE A 447 1.31 -10.69 5.39
C ILE A 447 -0.07 -10.14 5.01
N ALA A 448 -0.20 -8.82 4.82
CA ALA A 448 -1.53 -8.24 4.66
C ALA A 448 -2.24 -8.70 3.36
N PRO A 449 -1.59 -8.70 2.19
CA PRO A 449 -2.15 -9.29 0.98
C PRO A 449 -2.49 -10.78 1.13
N LEU A 450 -1.57 -11.57 1.69
CA LEU A 450 -1.74 -13.02 1.83
C LEU A 450 -2.88 -13.39 2.80
N ALA A 451 -2.95 -12.69 3.93
CA ALA A 451 -4.02 -12.86 4.91
C ALA A 451 -5.39 -12.43 4.37
N SER A 452 -5.41 -11.46 3.43
CA SER A 452 -6.66 -11.05 2.77
C SER A 452 -7.22 -12.14 1.88
N VAL A 453 -6.37 -12.81 1.10
CA VAL A 453 -6.77 -14.00 0.34
C VAL A 453 -7.20 -15.12 1.28
N ALA A 454 -6.38 -15.47 2.26
CA ALA A 454 -6.63 -16.61 3.13
C ALA A 454 -7.95 -16.49 3.92
N GLN A 455 -8.38 -15.28 4.24
CA GLN A 455 -9.61 -15.01 5.01
C GLN A 455 -10.77 -14.49 4.13
N GLY A 456 -10.61 -14.37 2.81
CA GLY A 456 -11.68 -13.91 1.91
C GLY A 456 -12.07 -12.44 2.10
N LEU A 457 -11.09 -11.58 2.40
CA LEU A 457 -11.31 -10.15 2.65
C LEU A 457 -11.26 -9.33 1.37
N ASN A 458 -11.97 -8.19 1.34
CA ASN A 458 -12.02 -7.34 0.15
C ASN A 458 -10.85 -6.36 0.05
N GLY A 459 -10.04 -6.25 1.12
CA GLY A 459 -8.96 -5.26 1.19
C GLY A 459 -8.42 -5.05 2.59
N PHE A 460 -7.46 -4.15 2.68
CA PHE A 460 -6.85 -3.70 3.92
C PHE A 460 -6.37 -2.25 3.80
N VAL A 461 -6.21 -1.59 4.95
CA VAL A 461 -5.76 -0.19 5.04
C VAL A 461 -4.47 -0.09 5.83
N LEU A 462 -3.44 0.51 5.23
CA LEU A 462 -2.32 1.10 5.97
C LEU A 462 -2.74 2.50 6.42
N TRP A 463 -2.91 2.73 7.73
CA TRP A 463 -3.66 3.88 8.26
C TRP A 463 -3.02 5.27 8.02
N ASN A 464 -1.72 5.35 7.76
CA ASN A 464 -1.01 6.58 7.42
C ASN A 464 0.29 6.25 6.68
N ASN A 465 0.61 6.99 5.61
CA ASN A 465 1.69 6.59 4.68
C ASN A 465 2.59 7.74 4.23
N VAL A 466 2.29 8.98 4.66
CA VAL A 466 3.08 10.19 4.33
C VAL A 466 3.43 11.02 5.58
N ASP A 467 3.35 10.44 6.77
CA ASP A 467 3.90 11.06 7.98
C ASP A 467 5.33 10.57 8.21
N TRP A 468 6.25 11.30 7.59
CA TRP A 468 7.67 10.94 7.54
C TRP A 468 8.48 11.39 8.77
N GLY A 469 7.98 12.36 9.54
CA GLY A 469 8.75 13.05 10.58
C GLY A 469 9.73 14.11 10.04
N SER A 470 10.34 14.89 10.95
CA SER A 470 11.28 15.98 10.60
C SER A 470 12.53 15.45 9.91
N ASP A 471 13.12 14.36 10.43
CA ASP A 471 14.42 13.81 10.05
C ASP A 471 14.33 12.53 9.20
N TRP A 472 13.31 12.44 8.33
CA TRP A 472 12.97 11.21 7.59
C TRP A 472 14.13 10.57 6.83
N HIS A 473 15.03 11.40 6.29
CA HIS A 473 16.18 10.95 5.51
C HIS A 473 17.21 10.20 6.34
N ARG A 474 17.23 10.38 7.66
CA ARG A 474 18.11 9.65 8.57
C ARG A 474 17.31 8.70 9.45
N THR A 475 16.28 9.19 10.13
CA THR A 475 15.47 8.43 11.09
C THR A 475 13.99 8.74 10.85
N PRO A 476 13.29 7.94 10.02
CA PRO A 476 11.86 8.06 9.79
C PRO A 476 11.03 8.02 11.08
N ALA A 477 9.97 8.83 11.14
CA ALA A 477 9.00 8.79 12.24
C ALA A 477 8.47 7.37 12.47
N SER A 478 8.22 7.04 13.74
CA SER A 478 7.60 5.78 14.16
C SER A 478 8.26 4.54 13.54
N ASN A 479 9.58 4.57 13.30
CA ASN A 479 10.32 3.48 12.66
C ASN A 479 9.70 3.09 11.29
N GLY A 480 9.26 4.08 10.52
CA GLY A 480 8.67 3.90 9.20
C GLY A 480 7.24 3.35 9.18
N LYS A 481 6.58 3.12 10.33
CA LYS A 481 5.20 2.60 10.38
C LYS A 481 4.15 3.50 9.73
N THR A 482 4.50 4.76 9.48
CA THR A 482 3.63 5.79 8.89
C THR A 482 4.14 6.31 7.54
N ALA A 483 5.09 5.59 6.92
CA ALA A 483 5.70 5.96 5.66
C ALA A 483 5.95 4.72 4.79
N VAL A 484 5.37 4.69 3.59
CA VAL A 484 5.74 3.73 2.53
C VAL A 484 6.21 4.41 1.24
N PHE A 485 6.38 5.73 1.34
CA PHE A 485 7.01 6.61 0.36
C PHE A 485 7.99 7.52 1.08
N TYR A 486 8.94 8.10 0.37
CA TYR A 486 9.73 9.24 0.87
C TYR A 486 9.67 10.43 -0.10
N PRO A 487 9.80 11.68 0.38
CA PRO A 487 9.89 12.85 -0.48
C PRO A 487 11.14 12.82 -1.38
N GLY A 488 10.97 13.03 -2.69
CA GLY A 488 12.06 12.99 -3.65
C GLY A 488 12.80 14.32 -3.89
N ASP A 489 12.22 15.46 -3.53
CA ASP A 489 12.66 16.76 -4.06
C ASP A 489 13.93 17.31 -3.39
N ARG A 490 13.94 17.48 -2.06
CA ARG A 490 15.04 18.17 -1.36
C ARG A 490 16.39 17.50 -1.56
N LEU A 491 16.42 16.18 -1.48
CA LEU A 491 17.65 15.40 -1.58
C LEU A 491 17.99 15.02 -3.02
N PHE A 492 16.99 14.67 -3.83
CA PHE A 492 17.23 14.02 -5.12
C PHE A 492 16.70 14.81 -6.33
N ASP A 493 16.07 15.97 -6.13
CA ASP A 493 15.46 16.78 -7.20
C ASP A 493 14.46 15.99 -8.05
N ILE A 494 13.73 15.09 -7.39
CA ILE A 494 12.65 14.31 -7.99
C ILE A 494 11.33 14.98 -7.58
N PRO A 495 10.54 15.52 -8.53
CA PRO A 495 9.29 16.23 -8.24
C PRO A 495 8.14 15.27 -7.93
N GLY A 496 8.31 14.43 -6.91
CA GLY A 496 7.38 13.37 -6.49
C GLY A 496 7.95 12.49 -5.38
N PRO A 497 7.25 11.41 -4.99
CA PRO A 497 7.78 10.45 -4.05
C PRO A 497 8.85 9.55 -4.66
N ILE A 498 9.65 8.93 -3.80
CA ILE A 498 10.43 7.73 -4.10
C ILE A 498 9.85 6.52 -3.32
N PRO A 499 9.89 5.30 -3.87
CA PRO A 499 9.31 4.14 -3.20
C PRO A 499 10.18 3.64 -2.04
N THR A 500 9.61 2.77 -1.21
CA THR A 500 10.37 1.98 -0.23
C THR A 500 10.52 0.52 -0.65
N ILE A 501 11.49 -0.19 -0.08
CA ILE A 501 11.59 -1.64 -0.18
C ILE A 501 10.31 -2.30 0.31
N ARG A 502 9.74 -1.82 1.42
CA ARG A 502 8.46 -2.34 1.95
C ARG A 502 7.30 -2.17 0.95
N LEU A 503 7.25 -1.07 0.19
CA LEU A 503 6.26 -0.88 -0.88
C LEU A 503 6.49 -1.82 -2.07
N LYS A 504 7.75 -2.10 -2.44
CA LYS A 504 8.09 -3.08 -3.48
C LYS A 504 7.69 -4.49 -3.08
N VAL A 505 7.96 -4.89 -1.83
CA VAL A 505 7.54 -6.19 -1.29
C VAL A 505 6.03 -6.28 -1.22
N LEU A 506 5.34 -5.21 -0.78
CA LEU A 506 3.89 -5.14 -0.79
C LEU A 506 3.32 -5.35 -2.20
N ARG A 507 3.86 -4.69 -3.23
CA ARG A 507 3.50 -4.92 -4.63
C ARG A 507 3.70 -6.38 -5.04
N ASN A 508 4.85 -6.96 -4.73
CA ASN A 508 5.16 -8.35 -5.08
C ASN A 508 4.16 -9.32 -4.43
N ALA A 509 3.81 -9.08 -3.17
CA ALA A 509 2.77 -9.83 -2.45
C ALA A 509 1.37 -9.61 -3.03
N MET A 510 1.02 -8.39 -3.45
CA MET A 510 -0.24 -8.14 -4.16
C MET A 510 -0.31 -8.92 -5.48
N GLN A 511 0.75 -8.98 -6.28
CA GLN A 511 0.77 -9.80 -7.52
C GLN A 511 0.52 -11.28 -7.24
N VAL A 512 1.13 -11.81 -6.17
CA VAL A 512 0.92 -13.19 -5.71
C VAL A 512 -0.52 -13.39 -5.27
N SER A 513 -1.06 -12.50 -4.46
CA SER A 513 -2.45 -12.54 -3.99
C SER A 513 -3.47 -12.45 -5.13
N GLU A 514 -3.23 -11.62 -6.15
CA GLU A 514 -4.12 -11.53 -7.32
C GLU A 514 -4.11 -12.81 -8.15
N CYS A 515 -2.96 -13.48 -8.30
CA CYS A 515 -2.90 -14.81 -8.90
C CYS A 515 -3.67 -15.85 -8.08
N MET A 516 -3.59 -15.80 -6.74
CA MET A 516 -4.39 -16.67 -5.86
C MET A 516 -5.89 -16.42 -6.02
N GLU A 517 -6.35 -15.17 -5.96
CA GLU A 517 -7.77 -14.83 -6.14
C GLU A 517 -8.29 -15.21 -7.53
N LYS A 518 -7.48 -15.01 -8.58
CA LYS A 518 -7.82 -15.47 -9.92
C LYS A 518 -7.98 -16.99 -9.95
N TRP A 519 -7.03 -17.73 -9.39
CA TRP A 519 -7.12 -19.19 -9.35
C TRP A 519 -8.33 -19.66 -8.55
N ILE A 520 -8.64 -19.04 -7.40
CA ILE A 520 -9.83 -19.35 -6.61
C ILE A 520 -11.11 -19.12 -7.43
N ARG A 521 -11.18 -18.01 -8.16
CA ARG A 521 -12.33 -17.69 -9.03
C ARG A 521 -12.52 -18.75 -10.12
N ASP A 522 -11.43 -19.22 -10.71
CA ASP A 522 -11.45 -20.22 -11.77
C ASP A 522 -11.83 -21.63 -11.24
N HIS A 523 -11.63 -21.92 -9.94
CA HIS A 523 -11.87 -23.22 -9.31
C HIS A 523 -13.03 -23.24 -8.28
N GLY A 524 -13.64 -22.09 -8.01
CA GLY A 524 -14.70 -21.88 -7.03
C GLY A 524 -14.20 -21.60 -5.61
N GLU A 525 -15.03 -20.89 -4.83
CA GLU A 525 -14.70 -20.42 -3.47
C GLU A 525 -14.18 -21.50 -2.49
N PRO A 526 -14.65 -22.77 -2.50
CA PRO A 526 -14.09 -23.81 -1.63
C PRO A 526 -12.58 -24.04 -1.81
N SER A 527 -12.03 -23.69 -2.97
CA SER A 527 -10.59 -23.79 -3.27
C SER A 527 -9.75 -22.78 -2.48
N ARG A 528 -10.35 -21.73 -1.90
CA ARG A 528 -9.68 -20.80 -0.96
C ARG A 528 -9.01 -21.54 0.18
N ASN A 529 -9.59 -22.65 0.67
CA ASN A 529 -8.98 -23.50 1.70
C ASN A 529 -7.59 -24.03 1.33
N GLU A 530 -7.30 -24.22 0.04
CA GLU A 530 -5.95 -24.59 -0.42
C GLU A 530 -4.98 -23.41 -0.31
N MET A 531 -5.43 -22.20 -0.69
CA MET A 531 -4.64 -20.97 -0.55
C MET A 531 -4.42 -20.60 0.93
N THR A 532 -5.44 -20.77 1.78
CA THR A 532 -5.34 -20.58 3.24
C THR A 532 -4.29 -21.50 3.85
N ARG A 533 -4.28 -22.80 3.50
CA ARG A 533 -3.26 -23.75 3.96
C ARG A 533 -1.87 -23.44 3.40
N LEU A 534 -1.78 -22.99 2.15
CA LEU A 534 -0.52 -22.56 1.56
C LEU A 534 0.07 -21.36 2.32
N VAL A 535 -0.73 -20.34 2.61
CA VAL A 535 -0.31 -19.20 3.44
C VAL A 535 0.04 -19.66 4.85
N GLY A 536 -0.78 -20.51 5.46
CA GLY A 536 -0.54 -21.07 6.79
C GLY A 536 0.79 -21.84 6.87
N SER A 537 1.21 -22.51 5.80
CA SER A 537 2.44 -23.31 5.79
C SER A 537 3.74 -22.50 5.95
N ILE A 538 3.71 -21.18 5.73
CA ILE A 538 4.85 -20.29 6.01
C ILE A 538 4.69 -19.51 7.33
N LEU A 539 3.56 -19.72 7.99
CA LEU A 539 3.16 -19.14 9.26
C LEU A 539 2.88 -20.30 10.25
N ASP A 540 1.88 -20.20 11.10
CA ASP A 540 1.57 -21.16 12.17
C ASP A 540 0.73 -22.36 11.70
N GLY A 541 0.89 -22.80 10.45
CA GLY A 541 0.20 -23.96 9.89
C GLY A 541 -1.31 -23.73 9.74
N ASP A 542 -2.10 -24.79 9.91
CA ASP A 542 -3.55 -24.76 9.73
C ASP A 542 -4.24 -23.81 10.72
N SER A 543 -3.65 -23.59 11.91
CA SER A 543 -4.19 -22.70 12.94
C SER A 543 -3.84 -21.21 12.77
N THR A 544 -3.15 -20.83 11.69
CA THR A 544 -2.69 -19.45 11.45
C THR A 544 -3.80 -18.41 11.54
N PHE A 545 -4.99 -18.78 11.07
CA PHE A 545 -6.17 -17.90 11.02
C PHE A 545 -7.29 -18.39 11.95
N ASP A 546 -6.97 -19.29 12.89
CA ASP A 546 -7.92 -19.67 13.93
C ASP A 546 -8.26 -18.46 14.79
N TRP A 547 -9.52 -18.40 15.19
CA TRP A 547 -10.00 -17.35 16.06
C TRP A 547 -9.47 -17.59 17.47
N PRO A 548 -8.79 -16.60 18.07
CA PRO A 548 -8.32 -16.72 19.44
C PRO A 548 -9.51 -16.74 20.40
N GLU A 549 -9.28 -17.30 21.59
CA GLU A 549 -10.23 -17.14 22.70
C GLU A 549 -10.51 -15.64 22.95
N PRO A 550 -11.78 -15.24 23.07
CA PRO A 550 -12.13 -13.87 23.39
C PRO A 550 -11.45 -13.40 24.69
N PRO A 551 -10.91 -12.16 24.74
CA PRO A 551 -10.30 -11.66 25.96
C PRO A 551 -11.33 -11.51 27.07
N ALA A 552 -10.94 -11.75 28.33
CA ALA A 552 -11.85 -11.73 29.48
C ALA A 552 -12.56 -10.38 29.73
N PHE A 553 -12.11 -9.30 29.11
CA PHE A 553 -12.75 -7.98 29.19
C PHE A 553 -13.74 -7.69 28.06
N ILE A 554 -13.93 -8.60 27.10
CA ILE A 554 -14.74 -8.36 25.90
C ILE A 554 -16.19 -7.96 26.20
N ASP A 555 -16.76 -8.49 27.29
CA ASP A 555 -18.13 -8.18 27.71
C ASP A 555 -18.24 -6.86 28.49
N ARG A 556 -17.12 -6.22 28.82
CA ARG A 556 -17.12 -4.89 29.45
C ARG A 556 -17.48 -3.83 28.41
N PRO A 557 -18.14 -2.74 28.80
CA PRO A 557 -18.38 -1.63 27.89
C PRO A 557 -17.07 -1.14 27.21
N PRO A 558 -17.04 -0.90 25.89
CA PRO A 558 -15.79 -0.58 25.18
C PRO A 558 -15.08 0.70 25.66
N TYR A 559 -15.82 1.63 26.27
CA TYR A 559 -15.22 2.80 26.90
C TYR A 559 -14.36 2.47 28.14
N GLU A 560 -14.49 1.27 28.71
CA GLU A 560 -13.65 0.78 29.82
C GLU A 560 -12.38 0.07 29.34
N TRP A 561 -12.28 -0.27 28.04
CA TRP A 561 -11.09 -0.91 27.49
C TRP A 561 -9.94 0.10 27.42
N THR A 562 -8.75 -0.31 27.84
CA THR A 562 -7.54 0.53 27.74
C THR A 562 -6.64 0.05 26.60
N ASN A 563 -5.72 0.91 26.17
CA ASN A 563 -4.74 0.51 25.15
C ASN A 563 -3.86 -0.64 25.64
N GLU A 564 -3.57 -0.69 26.94
CA GLU A 564 -2.83 -1.76 27.58
C GLU A 564 -3.60 -3.09 27.49
N LEU A 565 -4.88 -3.10 27.84
CA LEU A 565 -5.74 -4.28 27.70
C LEU A 565 -5.77 -4.80 26.26
N LEU A 566 -5.94 -3.90 25.28
CA LEU A 566 -5.89 -4.25 23.86
C LEU A 566 -4.52 -4.81 23.46
N SER A 567 -3.44 -4.20 23.93
CA SER A 567 -2.08 -4.64 23.61
C SER A 567 -1.77 -6.01 24.21
N GLU A 568 -2.21 -6.29 25.44
CA GLU A 568 -2.04 -7.58 26.12
C GLU A 568 -2.88 -8.69 25.46
N ALA A 569 -4.08 -8.36 24.98
CA ALA A 569 -4.95 -9.29 24.25
C ALA A 569 -4.58 -9.46 22.76
N SER A 570 -3.64 -8.66 22.25
CA SER A 570 -3.26 -8.71 20.83
C SER A 570 -2.26 -9.84 20.59
N PRO A 571 -2.52 -10.75 19.64
CA PRO A 571 -1.53 -11.76 19.28
C PRO A 571 -0.30 -11.09 18.67
N SER A 572 0.85 -11.77 18.73
CA SER A 572 2.04 -11.37 18.00
C SER A 572 1.76 -11.21 16.50
N ALA A 573 2.55 -10.38 15.83
CA ALA A 573 2.48 -10.31 14.38
C ALA A 573 2.94 -11.65 13.77
N LEU A 574 2.23 -12.10 12.73
CA LEU A 574 2.35 -13.47 12.18
C LEU A 574 3.74 -13.79 11.62
N HIS A 575 4.53 -12.78 11.25
CA HIS A 575 5.85 -12.96 10.68
C HIS A 575 6.99 -13.00 11.71
N ILE A 576 6.72 -12.68 12.99
CA ILE A 576 7.77 -12.59 14.01
C ILE A 576 8.38 -13.98 14.25
N GLY A 577 9.72 -14.05 14.18
CA GLY A 577 10.46 -15.30 14.31
C GLY A 577 10.42 -16.19 13.05
N ARG A 578 9.84 -15.69 11.94
CA ARG A 578 9.74 -16.42 10.67
C ARG A 578 10.66 -15.81 9.63
N SER A 579 11.38 -16.67 8.92
CA SER A 579 12.32 -16.26 7.88
C SER A 579 11.63 -15.61 6.69
N PRO A 580 12.13 -14.46 6.19
CA PRO A 580 11.57 -13.83 5.01
C PRO A 580 11.71 -14.67 3.73
N LEU A 581 12.64 -15.63 3.70
CA LEU A 581 12.78 -16.57 2.58
C LEU A 581 11.58 -17.52 2.43
N LEU A 582 10.75 -17.67 3.46
CA LEU A 582 9.53 -18.47 3.36
C LEU A 582 8.55 -17.89 2.32
N PHE A 583 8.59 -16.58 2.06
CA PHE A 583 7.77 -15.99 0.99
C PHE A 583 8.17 -16.52 -0.41
N GLU A 584 9.47 -16.74 -0.66
CA GLU A 584 9.93 -17.38 -1.90
C GLU A 584 9.43 -18.82 -2.01
N GLN A 585 9.48 -19.57 -0.90
CA GLN A 585 8.98 -20.94 -0.86
C GLN A 585 7.46 -21.00 -1.14
N LEU A 586 6.69 -20.05 -0.60
CA LEU A 586 5.27 -19.91 -0.91
C LEU A 586 5.04 -19.61 -2.38
N LYS A 587 5.79 -18.68 -2.98
CA LYS A 587 5.71 -18.38 -4.42
C LYS A 587 5.95 -19.62 -5.26
N HIS A 588 7.04 -20.35 -5.01
CA HIS A 588 7.35 -21.58 -5.74
C HIS A 588 6.23 -22.62 -5.67
N ARG A 589 5.66 -22.83 -4.48
CA ARG A 589 4.54 -23.76 -4.30
C ARG A 589 3.27 -23.28 -5.00
N LEU A 590 2.97 -21.98 -4.93
CA LEU A 590 1.84 -21.38 -5.64
C LEU A 590 1.95 -21.59 -7.15
N TRP A 591 3.13 -21.32 -7.73
CA TRP A 591 3.33 -21.43 -9.17
C TRP A 591 3.10 -22.85 -9.69
N ARG A 592 3.53 -23.87 -8.94
CA ARG A 592 3.22 -25.27 -9.26
C ARG A 592 1.72 -25.57 -9.25
N ILE A 593 1.00 -25.05 -8.25
CA ILE A 593 -0.46 -25.21 -8.16
C ILE A 593 -1.15 -24.55 -9.35
N ILE A 594 -0.74 -23.33 -9.71
CA ILE A 594 -1.38 -22.56 -10.79
C ILE A 594 -1.08 -23.14 -12.18
N GLU A 595 0.15 -23.60 -12.43
CA GLU A 595 0.53 -24.20 -13.72
C GLU A 595 0.09 -25.67 -13.87
N GLY A 596 -0.51 -26.26 -12.84
CA GLY A 596 -1.03 -27.63 -12.88
C GLY A 596 0.05 -28.71 -12.87
N GLU A 597 1.24 -28.40 -12.34
CA GLU A 597 2.27 -29.41 -12.11
C GLU A 597 1.83 -30.34 -10.96
N ALA A 598 1.79 -31.64 -11.24
CA ALA A 598 1.29 -32.66 -10.30
C ALA A 598 1.98 -32.60 -8.93
N ARG A 599 1.25 -32.98 -7.87
CA ARG A 599 1.68 -33.05 -6.45
C ARG A 599 2.77 -34.11 -6.16
N GLU A 600 3.77 -34.26 -7.02
CA GLU A 600 4.90 -35.17 -6.76
C GLU A 600 6.14 -34.38 -6.31
N CYS A 601 6.75 -34.86 -5.23
CA CYS A 601 7.91 -34.32 -4.52
C CYS A 601 7.65 -33.13 -3.57
N LEU A 602 6.80 -33.35 -2.55
CA LEU A 602 7.13 -32.91 -1.20
C LEU A 602 8.31 -33.75 -0.72
N ILE A 603 9.52 -33.30 -1.03
CA ILE A 603 10.81 -33.49 -0.32
C ILE A 603 11.85 -32.83 -1.24
N LEU A 604 12.21 -31.59 -0.95
CA LEU A 604 13.58 -31.15 -1.14
C LEU A 604 14.12 -30.85 0.26
N THR A 605 14.87 -31.83 0.74
CA THR A 605 15.72 -31.79 1.92
C THR A 605 16.79 -30.70 1.81
N SER A 606 17.07 -30.11 2.98
CA SER A 606 18.23 -29.30 3.42
C SER A 606 18.48 -27.96 2.75
#